data_AF-A0A355DDW1-F1
#
_entry.id   AF-A0A355DDW1-F1
#
_cell.length_a   1.000
_cell.length_b   1.000
_cell.length_c   1.000
_cell.angle_alpha   90.00
_cell.angle_beta   90.00
_cell.angle_gamma   90.00
#
_symmetry.space_group_name_H-M   'P 1'
#
loop_
_entity.id
_entity.type
_entity.pdbx_description
1 polymer ?
#
loop_
_entity_poly.entity_id
_entity_poly.type
_entity_poly.pdbx_seq_one_letter_code
_entity_poly.pdbx_strand_id
1 'polypeptide(L)'
;ARRAVDHLISLGHRRIGLLGMVRDNAMNWVVPPMRRRGYLKSHEDGGLPVDPGLEMVADSTSSEARVAGRTLLDRPDRPTAVFAMSDEQAFGVMLAAQDLGIRVPGDLSVVGVDGHDQSELIGLTTVRQDVVELGALAGELLLEALAGGSVRHVEVPTELILRTSTSPPGG
;
A
#
# COMPACT_ATOMS: atom_id res chain seq x y z
N ALA A 1 5.94 1.47 1.34
CA ALA A 1 5.65 2.31 0.14
C ALA A 1 6.74 2.18 -0.92
N ARG A 2 7.95 2.74 -0.76
CA ARG A 2 8.99 2.66 -1.81
C ARG A 2 9.22 1.24 -2.34
N ARG A 3 9.52 0.28 -1.46
CA ARG A 3 9.66 -1.14 -1.83
C ARG A 3 8.49 -1.69 -2.69
N ALA A 4 7.25 -1.33 -2.36
CA ALA A 4 6.08 -1.77 -3.11
C ALA A 4 5.99 -1.13 -4.50
N VAL A 5 6.20 0.19 -4.57
CA VAL A 5 6.04 0.94 -5.82
C VAL A 5 7.23 0.70 -6.74
N ASP A 6 8.46 0.64 -6.19
CA ASP A 6 9.67 0.26 -6.92
C ASP A 6 9.52 -1.15 -7.53
N HIS A 7 8.91 -2.09 -6.80
CA HIS A 7 8.58 -3.42 -7.33
C HIS A 7 7.64 -3.34 -8.53
N LEU A 8 6.53 -2.59 -8.43
CA LEU A 8 5.60 -2.40 -9.54
C LEU A 8 6.29 -1.74 -10.76
N ILE A 9 7.13 -0.73 -10.53
CA ILE A 9 7.91 -0.08 -11.58
C ILE A 9 8.89 -1.08 -12.22
N SER A 10 9.56 -1.91 -11.42
CA SER A 10 10.50 -2.93 -11.91
C SER A 10 9.83 -4.01 -12.77
N LEU A 11 8.55 -4.29 -12.54
CA LEU A 11 7.72 -5.16 -13.38
C LEU A 11 7.29 -4.50 -14.71
N GLY A 12 7.56 -3.21 -14.88
CA GLY A 12 7.24 -2.44 -16.09
C GLY A 12 5.95 -1.62 -15.99
N HIS A 13 5.29 -1.56 -14.84
CA HIS A 13 4.11 -0.72 -14.67
C HIS A 13 4.49 0.77 -14.71
N ARG A 14 3.78 1.53 -15.55
CA ARG A 14 3.96 2.99 -15.68
C ARG A 14 2.78 3.81 -15.18
N ARG A 15 1.59 3.21 -15.13
CA ARG A 15 0.34 3.84 -14.71
C ARG A 15 -0.16 3.11 -13.47
N ILE A 16 0.31 3.57 -12.31
CA ILE A 16 0.08 2.96 -11.00
C ILE A 16 -0.92 3.81 -10.25
N GLY A 17 -2.03 3.23 -9.81
CA GLY A 17 -2.99 3.90 -8.93
C GLY A 17 -2.59 3.83 -7.47
N LEU A 18 -3.03 4.80 -6.70
CA LEU A 18 -2.85 4.87 -5.25
C LEU A 18 -4.22 4.79 -4.57
N LEU A 19 -4.42 3.77 -3.74
CA LEU A 19 -5.55 3.73 -2.81
C LEU A 19 -5.03 4.04 -1.41
N GLY A 20 -5.53 5.10 -0.77
CA GLY A 20 -5.05 5.47 0.54
C GLY A 20 -6.02 6.34 1.31
N MET A 21 -5.65 6.70 2.54
CA MET A 21 -6.34 7.74 3.28
C MET A 21 -5.72 9.09 2.93
N VAL A 22 -6.50 10.03 2.40
CA VAL A 22 -6.10 11.44 2.38
C VAL A 22 -7.28 12.29 2.81
N ARG A 23 -7.31 12.59 4.11
CA ARG A 23 -7.71 13.92 4.56
C ARG A 23 -6.77 14.33 5.68
N ASP A 24 -6.51 15.63 5.72
CA ASP A 24 -5.86 16.37 6.79
C ASP A 24 -6.74 16.22 8.04
N ASN A 25 -6.63 15.07 8.72
CA ASN A 25 -7.52 14.70 9.82
C ASN A 25 -6.85 15.11 11.13
N ALA A 26 -7.63 15.77 11.99
CA ALA A 26 -7.28 16.39 13.27
C ALA A 26 -6.59 15.52 14.34
N MET A 27 -6.03 14.35 13.97
CA MET A 27 -5.41 13.36 14.86
C MET A 27 -3.90 13.12 14.65
N ASN A 28 -3.20 13.88 13.79
CA ASN A 28 -1.73 13.79 13.64
C ASN A 28 -1.18 12.37 13.29
N TRP A 29 -1.87 11.58 12.47
CA TRP A 29 -1.35 10.28 12.03
C TRP A 29 -0.22 10.45 11.00
N VAL A 30 1.01 10.06 11.35
CA VAL A 30 2.23 10.26 10.53
C VAL A 30 2.36 9.25 9.38
N VAL A 31 1.75 8.07 9.52
CA VAL A 31 1.96 6.92 8.61
C VAL A 31 1.34 7.11 7.22
N PRO A 32 0.07 7.56 7.05
CA PRO A 32 -0.51 7.77 5.72
C PRO A 32 0.25 8.84 4.88
N PRO A 33 0.66 10.00 5.44
CA PRO A 33 1.51 10.95 4.73
C PRO A 33 2.86 10.37 4.25
N MET A 34 3.52 9.54 5.07
CA MET A 34 4.78 8.89 4.70
C MET A 34 4.61 7.88 3.57
N ARG A 35 3.52 7.09 3.59
CA ARG A 35 3.22 6.12 2.52
C ARG A 35 2.98 6.83 1.18
N ARG A 36 2.25 7.95 1.16
CA ARG A 36 2.09 8.80 -0.04
C ARG A 36 3.41 9.36 -0.53
N ARG A 37 4.24 9.91 0.37
CA ARG A 37 5.56 10.44 0.00
C ARG A 37 6.45 9.38 -0.64
N GLY A 38 6.42 8.15 -0.14
CA GLY A 38 7.16 7.04 -0.74
C GLY A 38 6.68 6.70 -2.16
N TYR A 39 5.37 6.73 -2.41
CA TYR A 39 4.79 6.55 -3.74
C TYR A 39 5.25 7.63 -4.73
N LEU A 40 5.19 8.90 -4.33
CA LEU A 40 5.64 10.03 -5.15
C LEU A 40 7.15 9.94 -5.43
N LYS A 41 7.95 9.59 -4.42
CA LYS A 41 9.40 9.47 -4.58
C LYS A 41 9.80 8.36 -5.55
N SER A 42 9.08 7.24 -5.53
CA SER A 42 9.35 6.11 -6.44
C SER A 42 9.03 6.47 -7.89
N HIS A 43 7.95 7.24 -8.12
CA HIS A 43 7.64 7.79 -9.44
C HIS A 43 8.72 8.76 -9.92
N GLU A 44 9.16 9.68 -9.06
CA GLU A 44 10.25 10.61 -9.36
C GLU A 44 11.54 9.86 -9.74
N ASP A 45 11.97 8.90 -8.92
CA ASP A 45 13.19 8.10 -9.14
C ASP A 45 13.09 7.25 -10.41
N GLY A 46 11.90 6.76 -10.74
CA GLY A 46 11.62 5.99 -11.95
C GLY A 46 11.39 6.83 -13.21
N GLY A 47 11.40 8.17 -13.11
CA GLY A 47 11.08 9.07 -14.22
C GLY A 47 9.66 8.91 -14.75
N LEU A 48 8.71 8.56 -13.89
CA LEU A 48 7.30 8.34 -14.23
C LEU A 48 6.43 9.50 -13.73
N PRO A 49 5.48 9.98 -14.54
CA PRO A 49 4.53 10.99 -14.08
C PRO A 49 3.56 10.39 -13.07
N VAL A 50 3.22 11.16 -12.04
CA VAL A 50 2.09 10.86 -11.15
C VAL A 50 0.83 11.47 -11.75
N ASP A 51 -0.21 10.66 -11.94
CA ASP A 51 -1.53 11.13 -12.36
C ASP A 51 -2.42 11.31 -11.12
N PRO A 52 -2.77 12.55 -10.73
CA PRO A 52 -3.64 12.81 -9.59
C PRO A 52 -5.02 12.17 -9.72
N GLY A 53 -5.48 11.90 -10.95
CA GLY A 53 -6.74 11.21 -11.22
C GLY A 53 -6.72 9.71 -10.91
N LEU A 54 -5.56 9.16 -10.53
CA LEU A 54 -5.37 7.78 -10.09
C LEU A 54 -5.16 7.65 -8.57
N GLU A 55 -5.26 8.74 -7.82
CA GLU A 55 -5.27 8.71 -6.36
C GLU A 55 -6.71 8.70 -5.85
N MET A 56 -7.10 7.65 -5.12
CA MET A 56 -8.42 7.56 -4.51
C MET A 56 -8.31 7.50 -2.99
N VAL A 57 -9.32 8.09 -2.35
CA VAL A 57 -9.45 8.12 -0.89
C VAL A 57 -10.49 7.11 -0.44
N ALA A 58 -10.10 6.26 0.51
CA ALA A 58 -11.00 5.37 1.23
C ALA A 58 -10.49 5.18 2.67
N ASP A 59 -11.38 4.98 3.63
CA ASP A 59 -10.95 4.55 4.96
C ASP A 59 -10.41 3.11 4.91
N SER A 60 -9.90 2.58 6.03
CA SER A 60 -9.23 1.28 6.10
C SER A 60 -10.24 0.12 6.11
N THR A 61 -11.41 0.31 5.52
CA THR A 61 -12.41 -0.74 5.36
C THR A 61 -12.36 -1.27 3.94
N SER A 62 -12.43 -2.59 3.79
CA SER A 62 -12.46 -3.23 2.47
C SER A 62 -13.70 -2.84 1.67
N SER A 63 -14.82 -2.48 2.33
CA SER A 63 -16.05 -2.02 1.67
C SER A 63 -15.89 -0.67 0.99
N GLU A 64 -15.29 0.32 1.65
CA GLU A 64 -15.05 1.63 1.04
C GLU A 64 -13.97 1.56 -0.02
N ALA A 65 -12.90 0.81 0.28
CA ALA A 65 -11.84 0.54 -0.68
C ALA A 65 -12.36 -0.14 -1.95
N ARG A 66 -13.39 -1.00 -1.86
CA ARG A 66 -14.06 -1.59 -3.04
C ARG A 66 -14.80 -0.53 -3.88
N VAL A 67 -15.49 0.41 -3.24
CA VAL A 67 -16.16 1.52 -3.96
C VAL A 67 -15.14 2.41 -4.66
N ALA A 68 -14.11 2.83 -3.93
CA ALA A 68 -13.02 3.65 -4.48
C ALA A 68 -12.23 2.91 -5.57
N GLY A 69 -11.99 1.60 -5.36
CA GLY A 69 -11.36 0.72 -6.33
C GLY A 69 -12.18 0.60 -7.62
N ARG A 70 -13.51 0.49 -7.54
CA ARG A 70 -14.37 0.51 -8.72
C ARG A 70 -14.23 1.82 -9.49
N THR A 71 -14.29 2.97 -8.82
CA THR A 71 -14.08 4.28 -9.46
C THR A 71 -12.72 4.38 -10.18
N LEU A 72 -11.68 3.78 -9.60
CA LEU A 72 -10.35 3.76 -10.18
C LEU A 72 -10.23 2.84 -11.41
N LEU A 73 -10.94 1.71 -11.38
CA LEU A 73 -10.80 0.62 -12.36
C LEU A 73 -11.85 0.66 -13.49
N ASP A 74 -13.03 1.23 -13.26
CA ASP A 74 -14.13 1.34 -14.22
C ASP A 74 -13.95 2.54 -15.17
N ARG A 75 -12.79 2.59 -15.81
CA ARG A 75 -12.44 3.65 -16.77
C ARG A 75 -11.63 3.09 -17.93
N PRO A 76 -11.76 3.65 -19.15
CA PRO A 76 -11.01 3.17 -20.32
C PRO A 76 -9.48 3.25 -20.14
N ASP A 77 -9.01 4.24 -19.38
CA ASP A 77 -7.61 4.53 -19.11
C ASP A 77 -7.15 4.04 -17.73
N ARG A 78 -7.72 2.94 -17.22
CA ARG A 78 -7.46 2.42 -15.87
C ARG A 78 -5.96 2.14 -15.63
N PRO A 79 -5.50 2.17 -14.36
CA PRO A 79 -4.13 1.76 -14.06
C PRO A 79 -3.92 0.27 -14.31
N THR A 80 -2.66 -0.12 -14.56
CA THR A 80 -2.27 -1.54 -14.67
C THR A 80 -1.77 -2.11 -13.34
N ALA A 81 -1.55 -1.25 -12.35
CA ALA A 81 -1.24 -1.67 -10.99
C ALA A 81 -1.86 -0.72 -9.96
N VAL A 82 -2.17 -1.22 -8.77
CA VAL A 82 -2.60 -0.40 -7.63
C VAL A 82 -1.69 -0.67 -6.44
N PHE A 83 -1.14 0.40 -5.88
CA PHE A 83 -0.54 0.41 -4.55
C PHE A 83 -1.62 0.84 -3.55
N ALA A 84 -2.02 -0.06 -2.67
CA ALA A 84 -2.93 0.22 -1.56
C ALA A 84 -2.13 0.50 -0.29
N MET A 85 -2.54 1.50 0.49
CA MET A 85 -1.80 1.88 1.70
C MET A 85 -2.03 0.91 2.86
N SER A 86 -2.99 -0.01 2.81
CA SER A 86 -3.14 -1.13 3.77
C SER A 86 -3.59 -2.40 3.04
N ASP A 87 -3.52 -3.54 3.73
CA ASP A 87 -3.98 -4.83 3.20
C ASP A 87 -5.52 -4.84 3.05
N GLU A 88 -6.29 -4.23 3.96
CA GLU A 88 -7.75 -4.09 3.82
C GLU A 88 -8.14 -3.31 2.56
N GLN A 89 -7.37 -2.26 2.27
CA GLN A 89 -7.56 -1.46 1.06
C GLN A 89 -7.23 -2.29 -0.19
N ALA A 90 -6.17 -3.08 -0.16
CA ALA A 90 -5.85 -4.01 -1.24
C ALA A 90 -6.95 -5.05 -1.43
N PHE A 91 -7.54 -5.58 -0.34
CA PHE A 91 -8.66 -6.52 -0.41
C PHE A 91 -9.87 -5.89 -1.10
N GLY A 92 -10.19 -4.64 -0.77
CA GLY A 92 -11.23 -3.87 -1.45
C GLY A 92 -10.96 -3.71 -2.95
N VAL A 93 -9.73 -3.40 -3.34
CA VAL A 93 -9.33 -3.29 -4.75
C VAL A 93 -9.46 -4.63 -5.48
N MET A 94 -9.06 -5.74 -4.86
CA MET A 94 -9.23 -7.07 -5.45
C MET A 94 -10.70 -7.45 -5.63
N LEU A 95 -11.57 -7.10 -4.66
CA LEU A 95 -13.02 -7.27 -4.80
C LEU A 95 -13.60 -6.39 -5.92
N ALA A 96 -13.11 -5.15 -6.07
CA ALA A 96 -13.52 -4.26 -7.16
C ALA A 96 -13.08 -4.80 -8.54
N ALA A 97 -11.86 -5.36 -8.63
CA ALA A 97 -11.38 -6.01 -9.83
C ALA A 97 -12.25 -7.22 -10.18
N GLN A 98 -12.57 -8.07 -9.19
CA GLN A 98 -13.47 -9.21 -9.35
C GLN A 98 -14.85 -8.79 -9.88
N ASP A 99 -15.42 -7.73 -9.33
CA ASP A 99 -16.72 -7.18 -9.76
C ASP A 99 -16.76 -6.75 -11.22
N LEU A 100 -15.63 -6.24 -11.72
CA LEU A 100 -15.46 -5.73 -13.08
C LEU A 100 -14.93 -6.81 -14.04
N GLY A 101 -14.70 -8.05 -13.56
CA GLY A 101 -14.11 -9.12 -14.36
C GLY A 101 -12.64 -8.90 -14.71
N ILE A 102 -11.93 -8.03 -13.99
CA ILE A 102 -10.50 -7.73 -14.17
C ILE A 102 -9.69 -8.81 -13.44
N ARG A 103 -8.80 -9.51 -14.15
CA ARG A 103 -7.98 -10.57 -13.53
C ARG A 103 -6.82 -9.98 -12.75
N VAL A 104 -6.63 -10.44 -11.52
CA VAL A 104 -5.43 -10.19 -10.73
C VAL A 104 -4.61 -11.50 -10.71
N PRO A 105 -3.32 -11.51 -11.11
CA PRO A 105 -2.50 -10.35 -11.47
C PRO A 105 -2.55 -9.96 -12.96
N GLY A 106 -3.16 -10.78 -13.82
CA GLY A 106 -2.95 -10.73 -15.27
C GLY A 106 -3.32 -9.39 -15.95
N ASP A 107 -4.43 -8.78 -15.54
CA ASP A 107 -4.92 -7.50 -16.08
C ASP A 107 -4.69 -6.33 -15.10
N LEU A 108 -4.32 -6.63 -13.85
CA LEU A 108 -4.09 -5.67 -12.78
C LEU A 108 -3.18 -6.29 -11.71
N SER A 109 -2.07 -5.62 -11.41
CA SER A 109 -1.25 -5.91 -10.23
C SER A 109 -1.78 -5.17 -8.99
N VAL A 110 -1.76 -5.79 -7.82
CA VAL A 110 -2.16 -5.17 -6.54
C VAL A 110 -1.10 -5.42 -5.48
N VAL A 111 -0.66 -4.38 -4.77
CA VAL A 111 0.25 -4.49 -3.63
C VAL A 111 -0.33 -3.77 -2.41
N GLY A 112 -0.34 -4.44 -1.27
CA GLY A 112 -0.77 -3.87 0.02
C GLY A 112 0.41 -3.48 0.94
N VAL A 113 0.06 -3.16 2.18
CA VAL A 113 0.97 -2.92 3.30
C VAL A 113 0.34 -3.51 4.55
N ASP A 114 1.16 -3.91 5.52
CA ASP A 114 0.84 -4.41 6.86
C ASP A 114 1.26 -5.88 7.00
N GLY A 115 0.87 -6.74 6.06
CA GLY A 115 1.27 -8.15 6.05
C GLY A 115 0.39 -9.05 6.90
N HIS A 116 -0.92 -8.82 6.88
CA HIS A 116 -1.90 -9.63 7.61
C HIS A 116 -1.92 -11.09 7.13
N ASP A 117 -2.29 -12.02 8.01
CA ASP A 117 -2.38 -13.45 7.69
C ASP A 117 -3.33 -13.72 6.51
N GLN A 118 -4.41 -12.94 6.41
CA GLN A 118 -5.36 -12.97 5.30
C GLN A 118 -4.70 -12.71 3.95
N SER A 119 -3.62 -11.91 3.91
CA SER A 119 -2.86 -11.62 2.70
C SER A 119 -2.18 -12.87 2.15
N GLU A 120 -1.82 -13.84 2.99
CA GLU A 120 -1.32 -15.14 2.53
C GLU A 120 -2.42 -15.96 1.87
N LEU A 121 -3.59 -16.04 2.50
CA LEU A 121 -4.72 -16.85 2.04
C LEU A 121 -5.19 -16.46 0.64
N ILE A 122 -5.14 -15.17 0.31
CA ILE A 122 -5.58 -14.65 -1.00
C ILE A 122 -4.42 -14.37 -1.97
N GLY A 123 -3.17 -14.62 -1.56
CA GLY A 123 -2.00 -14.41 -2.39
C GLY A 123 -1.64 -12.94 -2.65
N LEU A 124 -1.96 -12.03 -1.71
CA LEU A 124 -1.62 -10.61 -1.82
C LEU A 124 -0.12 -10.38 -1.55
N THR A 125 0.56 -9.79 -2.53
CA THR A 125 1.89 -9.18 -2.37
C THR A 125 1.76 -7.96 -1.45
N THR A 126 2.57 -7.87 -0.41
CA THR A 126 2.42 -6.83 0.63
C THR A 126 3.76 -6.46 1.26
N VAL A 127 3.84 -5.24 1.79
CA VAL A 127 4.96 -4.81 2.62
C VAL A 127 4.64 -5.13 4.08
N ARG A 128 5.25 -6.21 4.59
CA ARG A 128 5.08 -6.68 5.96
C ARG A 128 5.75 -5.74 6.96
N GLN A 129 5.03 -5.43 8.02
CA GLN A 129 5.55 -4.74 9.20
C GLN A 129 5.42 -5.71 10.38
N ASP A 130 6.51 -6.00 11.07
CA ASP A 130 6.43 -6.85 12.26
C ASP A 130 5.84 -6.05 13.42
N VAL A 131 4.52 -6.09 13.54
CA VAL A 131 3.78 -5.33 14.57
C VAL A 131 4.07 -5.86 15.98
N VAL A 132 4.46 -7.12 16.13
CA VAL A 132 4.81 -7.71 17.42
C VAL A 132 6.17 -7.17 17.86
N GLU A 133 7.16 -7.18 16.97
CA GLU A 133 8.48 -6.59 17.22
C GLU A 133 8.36 -5.08 17.49
N LEU A 134 7.55 -4.36 16.71
CA LEU A 134 7.28 -2.94 16.93
C LEU A 134 6.68 -2.66 18.32
N GLY A 135 5.72 -3.49 18.75
CA GLY A 135 5.11 -3.36 20.07
C GLY A 135 6.09 -3.65 21.21
N ALA A 136 6.91 -4.69 21.07
CA ALA A 136 7.95 -5.03 22.04
C ALA A 136 8.99 -3.91 22.16
N LEU A 137 9.51 -3.42 21.03
CA LEU A 137 10.47 -2.33 20.98
C LEU A 137 9.89 -1.03 21.55
N ALA A 138 8.63 -0.71 21.25
CA ALA A 138 7.96 0.45 21.83
C ALA A 138 7.84 0.35 23.35
N GLY A 139 7.53 -0.84 23.88
CA GLY A 139 7.50 -1.12 25.31
C GLY A 139 8.87 -0.96 25.97
N GLU A 140 9.92 -1.49 25.35
CA GLU A 140 11.30 -1.35 25.82
C GLU A 140 11.73 0.12 25.89
N LEU A 141 11.51 0.88 24.80
CA LEU A 141 11.85 2.31 24.76
C LEU A 141 11.09 3.13 25.80
N LEU A 142 9.83 2.78 26.08
CA LEU A 142 9.05 3.42 27.14
C LEU A 142 9.64 3.14 28.53
N LEU A 143 10.01 1.90 28.82
CA LEU A 143 10.62 1.52 30.09
C LEU A 143 11.98 2.19 30.29
N GLU A 144 12.81 2.28 29.24
CA GLU A 144 14.08 3.02 29.27
C GLU A 144 13.86 4.51 29.59
N ALA A 145 12.89 5.15 28.96
CA ALA A 145 12.58 6.56 29.20
C ALA A 145 12.09 6.80 30.63
N LEU A 146 11.24 5.91 31.16
CA LEU A 146 10.75 5.98 32.55
C LEU A 146 11.87 5.78 33.57
N ALA A 147 12.91 5.01 33.23
CA ALA A 147 14.10 4.82 34.05
C ALA A 147 15.10 6.00 33.99
N GLY A 148 14.75 7.10 33.30
CA GLY A 148 15.61 8.29 33.15
C GLY A 148 16.53 8.25 31.93
N GLY A 149 16.36 7.28 31.02
CA GLY A 149 17.03 7.25 29.73
C GLY A 149 16.54 8.35 28.79
N SER A 150 17.34 8.68 27.78
CA SER A 150 16.94 9.63 26.73
C SER A 150 15.91 9.00 25.79
N VAL A 151 14.91 9.77 25.37
CA VAL A 151 13.99 9.36 24.30
C VAL A 151 14.76 9.18 22.99
N ARG A 152 14.63 8.01 22.36
CA ARG A 152 15.29 7.67 21.09
C ARG A 152 14.27 7.38 20.00
N HIS A 153 14.64 7.69 18.77
CA HIS A 153 13.90 7.32 17.57
C HIS A 153 14.56 6.10 16.93
N VAL A 154 13.77 5.05 16.67
CA VAL A 154 14.25 3.82 16.03
C VAL A 154 13.40 3.54 14.79
N GLU A 155 14.05 3.35 13.64
CA GLU A 155 13.39 2.90 12.42
C GLU A 155 13.44 1.38 12.33
N VAL A 156 12.28 0.73 12.31
CA VAL A 156 12.17 -0.72 12.13
C VAL A 156 12.08 -1.04 10.64
N PRO A 157 12.90 -1.99 10.12
CA PRO A 157 12.87 -2.35 8.72
C PRO A 157 11.53 -2.98 8.33
N THR A 158 11.15 -2.80 7.07
CA THR A 158 9.99 -3.45 6.46
C THR A 158 10.44 -4.36 5.32
N GLU A 159 9.66 -5.41 5.06
CA GLU A 159 9.98 -6.42 4.06
C GLU A 159 8.89 -6.51 3.00
N LEU A 160 9.27 -6.62 1.73
CA LEU A 160 8.30 -6.90 0.66
C LEU A 160 8.13 -8.41 0.54
N ILE A 161 6.93 -8.90 0.80
CA ILE A 161 6.56 -10.30 0.65
C ILE A 161 5.87 -10.48 -0.70
N LEU A 162 6.57 -11.11 -1.64
CA LEU A 162 6.04 -11.40 -2.97
C LEU A 162 5.06 -12.58 -2.94
N ARG A 163 3.90 -12.40 -3.56
CA ARG A 163 2.89 -13.45 -3.74
C ARG A 163 2.32 -13.39 -5.17
N THR A 164 1.07 -13.82 -5.37
CA THR A 164 0.46 -14.02 -6.69
C THR A 164 -0.26 -12.78 -7.23
N SER A 165 -0.39 -11.70 -6.46
CA SER A 165 -1.14 -10.50 -6.89
C SER A 165 -0.39 -9.51 -7.78
N THR A 166 0.86 -9.78 -8.18
CA THR A 166 1.61 -8.91 -9.10
C THR A 166 2.28 -9.66 -10.24
N SER A 167 2.24 -9.10 -11.45
CA SER A 167 2.95 -9.57 -12.64
C SER A 167 3.32 -8.38 -13.54
N PRO A 168 4.16 -8.55 -14.58
CA PRO A 168 4.29 -7.53 -15.62
C PRO A 168 2.91 -7.14 -16.19
N PRO A 169 2.73 -5.89 -16.67
CA PRO A 169 1.45 -5.44 -17.21
C PRO A 169 1.05 -6.29 -18.43
N GLY A 170 -0.24 -6.64 -18.51
CA GLY A 170 -0.82 -7.22 -19.72
C GLY A 170 -0.64 -6.26 -20.91
N GLY A 171 -0.33 -6.83 -22.08
CA GLY A 171 -0.17 -6.08 -23.34
C GLY A 171 -1.47 -5.50 -23.88
#